data_AF-A0A7S1XBW6-F1
#
_entry.id   AF-A0A7S1XBW6-F1
#
_cell.length_a   1.000
_cell.length_b   1.000
_cell.length_c   1.000
_cell.angle_alpha   90.00
_cell.angle_beta   90.00
_cell.angle_gamma   90.00
#
_symmetry.space_group_name_H-M   'P 1'
#
loop_
_entity.id
_entity.type
_entity.pdbx_description
1 polymer ?
#
loop_
_entity_poly.entity_id
_entity_poly.type
_entity_poly.pdbx_seq_one_letter_code
_entity_poly.pdbx_strand_id
1 'polypeptide(L)'
;MSRMWEFCDEWDKLVYLDSDVLPMTNIDDMFLAPHFSASQDNMVPDSLVSASDCQAPGPLNKAPNASPRAAYFNAGIFVFEPSLEELAELMTALQGYTISRYAEQDFLNDFYRGRWNMLPLTYNWGRVNFFVCPELYNPSTVKVVHFSGPAKPWRRGTDGSWPTFNDICEEEKALLVDPDSQFSKAVDKWWIALNYYDNAVGDDATPEKPESGYCVSATIKTTSKPATTTTDLLSSAVTELARTDKANIDKVMAVAA
;
A
#
# COMPACT_ATOMS: atom_id res chain seq x y z
N MET A 1 7.60 -7.71 13.81
CA MET A 1 7.10 -6.33 13.86
C MET A 1 8.05 -5.43 13.12
N SER A 2 7.57 -4.54 12.25
CA SER A 2 8.41 -3.60 11.49
C SER A 2 9.09 -2.62 12.43
N ARG A 3 10.37 -2.31 12.18
CA ARG A 3 11.19 -1.34 12.95
C ARG A 3 10.83 0.12 12.66
N MET A 4 9.79 0.37 11.87
CA MET A 4 9.40 1.71 11.43
C MET A 4 8.99 2.67 12.55
N TRP A 5 8.58 2.18 13.73
CA TRP A 5 8.35 3.03 14.91
C TRP A 5 9.63 3.55 15.55
N GLU A 6 10.81 3.02 15.20
CA GLU A 6 12.11 3.50 15.71
C GLU A 6 12.53 4.83 15.07
N PHE A 7 11.92 5.23 13.95
CA PHE A 7 12.32 6.43 13.20
C PHE A 7 11.82 7.75 13.81
N CYS A 8 11.48 7.78 15.10
CA CYS A 8 10.93 8.96 15.78
C CYS A 8 11.93 10.11 15.96
N ASP A 9 13.22 9.82 15.89
CA ASP A 9 14.27 10.85 15.92
C ASP A 9 14.40 11.60 14.57
N GLU A 10 13.92 10.99 13.49
CA GLU A 10 14.09 11.47 12.11
C GLU A 10 12.80 12.07 11.54
N TRP A 11 11.64 11.48 11.88
CA TRP A 11 10.35 11.84 11.29
C TRP A 11 9.26 12.00 12.34
N ASP A 12 8.50 13.08 12.25
CA ASP A 12 7.34 13.29 13.13
C ASP A 12 6.13 12.44 12.68
N LYS A 13 6.06 12.09 11.40
CA LYS A 13 4.94 11.34 10.81
C LYS A 13 5.39 10.54 9.59
N LEU A 14 4.85 9.34 9.46
CA LEU A 14 5.14 8.42 8.36
C LEU A 14 3.85 7.89 7.75
N VAL A 15 3.91 7.59 6.45
CA VAL A 15 2.89 6.81 5.74
C VAL A 15 3.54 5.48 5.36
N TYR A 16 3.03 4.39 5.93
CA TYR A 16 3.43 3.04 5.54
C TYR A 16 2.69 2.62 4.27
N LEU A 17 3.37 1.91 3.37
CA LEU A 17 2.82 1.32 2.16
C LEU A 17 3.38 -0.10 2.01
N ASP A 18 2.52 -1.09 1.79
CA ASP A 18 2.97 -2.42 1.36
C ASP A 18 3.61 -2.34 -0.04
N SER A 19 4.49 -3.28 -0.34
CA SER A 19 5.23 -3.33 -1.62
C SER A 19 4.34 -3.55 -2.86
N ASP A 20 3.09 -3.95 -2.65
CA ASP A 20 2.06 -4.18 -3.67
C ASP A 20 1.00 -3.06 -3.70
N VAL A 21 1.38 -1.88 -3.21
CA VAL A 21 0.57 -0.67 -3.28
C VAL A 21 1.11 0.27 -4.37
N LEU A 22 0.20 0.82 -5.18
CA LEU A 22 0.52 1.77 -6.23
C LEU A 22 -0.21 3.12 -5.99
N PRO A 23 0.53 4.18 -5.63
CA PRO A 23 0.01 5.54 -5.70
C PRO A 23 -0.36 5.91 -7.15
N MET A 24 -1.63 6.21 -7.37
CA MET A 24 -2.19 6.64 -8.65
C MET A 24 -2.07 8.14 -8.84
N THR A 25 -2.11 8.91 -7.75
CA THR A 25 -1.99 10.37 -7.73
C THR A 25 -1.16 10.80 -6.52
N ASN A 26 -0.95 12.11 -6.33
CA ASN A 26 -0.26 12.60 -5.14
C ASN A 26 -1.08 12.30 -3.86
N ILE A 27 -0.37 11.81 -2.84
CA ILE A 27 -0.92 11.41 -1.54
C ILE A 27 -0.29 12.19 -0.38
N ASP A 28 0.35 13.35 -0.63
CA ASP A 28 0.98 14.17 0.42
C ASP A 28 -0.04 14.63 1.48
N ASP A 29 -1.31 14.73 1.10
CA ASP A 29 -2.39 15.10 2.02
C ASP A 29 -2.69 14.03 3.09
N MET A 30 -2.18 12.80 2.93
CA MET A 30 -2.24 11.78 3.99
C MET A 30 -1.46 12.22 5.24
N PHE A 31 -0.42 13.04 5.11
CA PHE A 31 0.31 13.57 6.27
C PHE A 31 -0.53 14.53 7.13
N LEU A 32 -1.68 15.00 6.63
CA LEU A 32 -2.64 15.77 7.42
C LEU A 32 -3.51 14.87 8.32
N ALA A 33 -3.56 13.57 8.05
CA ALA A 33 -4.33 12.63 8.86
C ALA A 33 -3.68 12.45 10.24
N PRO A 34 -4.48 12.28 11.30
CA PRO A 34 -3.98 12.03 12.66
C PRO A 34 -3.37 10.63 12.81
N HIS A 35 -2.52 10.45 13.81
CA HIS A 35 -2.18 9.13 14.32
C HIS A 35 -3.46 8.42 14.86
N PHE A 36 -3.65 7.11 14.73
CA PHE A 36 -3.26 6.19 13.64
C PHE A 36 -4.41 6.24 12.61
N SER A 37 -4.13 6.37 11.31
CA SER A 37 -5.18 6.44 10.28
C SER A 37 -4.97 5.39 9.20
N ALA A 38 -6.00 4.62 8.88
CA ALA A 38 -5.96 3.55 7.87
C ALA A 38 -7.29 3.52 7.12
N SER A 39 -7.36 2.80 6.00
CA SER A 39 -8.63 2.59 5.28
C SER A 39 -9.28 1.29 5.72
N GLN A 40 -10.62 1.25 5.73
CA GLN A 40 -11.38 0.05 6.05
C GLN A 40 -11.01 -1.11 5.11
N ASP A 41 -10.90 -2.33 5.66
CA ASP A 41 -10.75 -3.53 4.85
C ASP A 41 -12.12 -4.06 4.46
N ASN A 42 -12.34 -4.20 3.16
CA ASN A 42 -13.54 -4.84 2.61
C ASN A 42 -13.34 -6.36 2.43
N MET A 43 -12.22 -6.91 2.91
CA MET A 43 -11.87 -8.34 2.89
C MET A 43 -12.30 -9.12 4.13
N VAL A 44 -13.17 -8.56 4.99
CA VAL A 44 -13.58 -9.24 6.23
C VAL A 44 -14.11 -10.65 5.89
N PRO A 45 -13.48 -11.71 6.44
CA PRO A 45 -13.81 -13.08 6.07
C PRO A 45 -15.28 -13.34 6.43
N ASP A 46 -16.02 -13.91 5.48
CA ASP A 46 -17.40 -14.38 5.64
C ASP A 46 -18.54 -13.33 5.61
N SER A 47 -18.32 -12.09 5.18
CA SER A 47 -19.43 -11.18 4.85
C SER A 47 -19.63 -11.00 3.35
N LEU A 48 -20.90 -11.08 2.91
CA LEU A 48 -21.37 -10.48 1.67
C LEU A 48 -21.22 -8.96 1.80
N VAL A 49 -20.01 -8.44 1.57
CA VAL A 49 -19.78 -7.00 1.52
C VAL A 49 -20.62 -6.46 0.37
N SER A 50 -21.49 -5.51 0.67
CA SER A 50 -22.30 -4.82 -0.32
C SER A 50 -21.65 -3.48 -0.67
N ALA A 51 -22.04 -2.90 -1.81
CA ALA A 51 -21.67 -1.54 -2.16
C ALA A 51 -21.96 -0.51 -1.04
N SER A 52 -23.01 -0.72 -0.24
CA SER A 52 -23.34 0.14 0.89
C SER A 52 -22.39 0.03 2.08
N ASP A 53 -21.60 -1.03 2.16
CA ASP A 53 -20.57 -1.21 3.19
C ASP A 53 -19.24 -0.56 2.78
N CYS A 54 -19.03 -0.32 1.47
CA CYS A 54 -17.86 0.41 0.97
C CYS A 54 -17.95 1.90 1.35
N GLN A 55 -16.95 2.41 2.05
CA GLN A 55 -16.92 3.83 2.40
C GLN A 55 -16.62 4.72 1.19
N ALA A 56 -17.57 5.59 0.83
CA ALA A 56 -17.35 6.63 -0.15
C ALA A 56 -16.33 7.69 0.33
N PRO A 57 -15.72 8.47 -0.59
CA PRO A 57 -14.89 9.61 -0.22
C PRO A 57 -15.63 10.55 0.75
N GLY A 58 -14.98 10.92 1.85
CA GLY A 58 -15.60 11.74 2.89
C GLY A 58 -14.61 12.20 3.98
N PRO A 59 -15.09 12.98 4.96
CA PRO A 59 -14.26 13.38 6.10
C PRO A 59 -13.79 12.17 6.90
N LEU A 60 -12.65 12.32 7.57
CA LEU A 60 -12.12 11.29 8.47
C LEU A 60 -13.08 11.08 9.63
N ASN A 61 -13.56 9.85 9.76
CA ASN A 61 -14.39 9.44 10.88
C ASN A 61 -13.55 8.66 11.88
N LYS A 62 -13.78 8.84 13.17
CA LYS A 62 -13.25 7.90 14.17
C LYS A 62 -13.87 6.53 13.93
N ALA A 63 -13.05 5.49 13.93
CA ALA A 63 -13.55 4.14 13.75
C ALA A 63 -14.49 3.78 14.89
N PRO A 64 -15.67 3.19 14.61
CA PRO A 64 -16.66 2.92 15.64
C PRO A 64 -16.14 1.86 16.62
N ASN A 65 -16.30 2.10 17.92
CA ASN A 65 -15.97 1.10 18.95
C ASN A 65 -16.87 -0.15 18.87
N ALA A 66 -18.06 0.00 18.29
CA ALA A 66 -19.15 -0.97 18.35
C ALA A 66 -19.31 -1.76 17.05
N SER A 67 -18.31 -2.58 16.70
CA SER A 67 -18.43 -3.87 15.97
C SER A 67 -17.08 -4.22 15.33
N PRO A 68 -16.50 -5.40 15.62
CA PRO A 68 -15.31 -5.89 14.94
C PRO A 68 -15.46 -5.96 13.41
N ARG A 69 -16.71 -6.01 12.89
CA ARG A 69 -16.99 -6.10 11.45
C ARG A 69 -17.03 -4.73 10.74
N ALA A 70 -17.37 -3.66 11.46
CA ALA A 70 -17.49 -2.31 10.89
C ALA A 70 -16.24 -1.44 11.11
N ALA A 71 -15.35 -1.86 12.00
CA ALA A 71 -14.15 -1.12 12.38
C ALA A 71 -12.88 -1.98 12.25
N TYR A 72 -12.70 -2.58 11.07
CA TYR A 72 -11.53 -3.37 10.74
C TYR A 72 -10.82 -2.74 9.52
N PHE A 73 -9.57 -2.33 9.67
CA PHE A 73 -8.80 -1.68 8.63
C PHE A 73 -7.85 -2.63 7.92
N ASN A 74 -7.51 -2.29 6.67
CA ASN A 74 -6.48 -2.97 5.93
C ASN A 74 -5.10 -2.37 6.30
N ALA A 75 -4.13 -3.21 6.61
CA ALA A 75 -2.82 -2.77 7.10
C ALA A 75 -1.81 -2.44 5.99
N GLY A 76 -2.18 -2.55 4.71
CA GLY A 76 -1.27 -2.25 3.61
C GLY A 76 -1.01 -0.76 3.37
N ILE A 77 -1.81 0.13 3.98
CA ILE A 77 -1.50 1.54 4.07
C ILE A 77 -2.05 2.15 5.35
N PHE A 78 -1.20 2.90 6.06
CA PHE A 78 -1.63 3.68 7.21
C PHE A 78 -0.68 4.84 7.51
N VAL A 79 -1.22 5.85 8.17
CA VAL A 79 -0.52 7.02 8.68
C VAL A 79 -0.31 6.82 10.18
N PHE A 80 0.92 7.00 10.63
CA PHE A 80 1.28 6.90 12.04
C PHE A 80 2.39 7.90 12.38
N GLU A 81 2.58 8.07 13.69
CA GLU A 81 3.61 8.91 14.27
C GLU A 81 4.56 7.94 14.99
N PRO A 82 5.81 7.79 14.53
CA PRO A 82 6.74 6.85 15.14
C PRO A 82 7.02 7.23 16.61
N SER A 83 7.10 6.22 17.48
CA SER A 83 7.29 6.39 18.92
C SER A 83 7.93 5.16 19.52
N LEU A 84 9.04 5.33 20.26
CA LEU A 84 9.69 4.24 20.99
C LEU A 84 8.83 3.72 22.16
N GLU A 85 8.02 4.60 22.77
CA GLU A 85 7.08 4.21 23.82
C GLU A 85 6.00 3.30 23.24
N GLU A 86 5.39 3.69 22.13
CA GLU A 86 4.38 2.87 21.47
C GLU A 86 4.96 1.59 20.87
N LEU A 87 6.19 1.62 20.35
CA LEU A 87 6.90 0.42 19.94
C LEU A 87 7.06 -0.56 21.11
N ALA A 88 7.42 -0.08 22.29
CA ALA A 88 7.52 -0.94 23.47
C ALA A 88 6.15 -1.56 23.81
N GLU A 89 5.07 -0.79 23.76
CA GLU A 89 3.70 -1.29 23.96
C GLU A 89 3.31 -2.35 22.92
N LEU A 90 3.57 -2.10 21.63
CA LEU A 90 3.34 -3.04 20.54
C LEU A 90 4.12 -4.34 20.76
N MET A 91 5.40 -4.23 21.13
CA MET A 91 6.25 -5.40 21.38
C MET A 91 5.77 -6.20 22.60
N THR A 92 5.33 -5.52 23.67
CA THR A 92 4.72 -6.19 24.83
C THR A 92 3.41 -6.88 24.46
N ALA A 93 2.53 -6.23 23.70
CA ALA A 93 1.28 -6.82 23.24
C ALA A 93 1.52 -8.05 22.34
N LEU A 94 2.58 -8.01 21.50
CA LEU A 94 2.91 -9.08 20.57
C LEU A 94 3.42 -10.36 21.27
N GLN A 95 4.11 -10.26 22.41
CA GLN A 95 4.68 -11.43 23.12
C GLN A 95 3.64 -12.48 23.51
N GLY A 96 2.37 -12.08 23.72
CA GLY A 96 1.26 -12.96 24.04
C GLY A 96 0.24 -13.13 22.92
N TYR A 97 0.50 -12.60 21.73
CA TYR A 97 -0.46 -12.60 20.63
C TYR A 97 -0.46 -13.93 19.88
N THR A 98 -1.63 -14.54 19.72
CA THR A 98 -1.80 -15.77 18.94
C THR A 98 -1.66 -15.45 17.45
N ILE A 99 -0.83 -16.21 16.73
CA ILE A 99 -0.70 -16.08 15.27
C ILE A 99 -2.09 -16.24 14.63
N SER A 100 -2.50 -15.23 13.89
CA SER A 100 -3.80 -15.17 13.23
C SER A 100 -3.65 -15.34 11.71
N ARG A 101 -4.79 -15.39 11.00
CA ARG A 101 -4.82 -15.60 9.55
C ARG A 101 -4.21 -14.42 8.77
N TYR A 102 -4.44 -13.19 9.23
CA TYR A 102 -3.97 -11.97 8.57
C TYR A 102 -2.81 -11.29 9.32
N ALA A 103 -2.11 -12.06 10.17
CA ALA A 103 -0.85 -11.69 10.80
C ALA A 103 -0.84 -10.26 11.42
N GLU A 104 -0.02 -9.36 10.88
CA GLU A 104 0.13 -7.99 11.38
C GLU A 104 -1.16 -7.18 11.28
N GLN A 105 -2.01 -7.45 10.29
CA GLN A 105 -3.28 -6.72 10.14
C GLN A 105 -4.22 -6.99 11.31
N ASP A 106 -4.40 -8.27 11.68
CA ASP A 106 -5.24 -8.62 12.83
C ASP A 106 -4.65 -8.05 14.13
N PHE A 107 -3.34 -8.19 14.31
CA PHE A 107 -2.64 -7.65 15.47
C PHE A 107 -2.82 -6.13 15.61
N LEU A 108 -2.61 -5.38 14.54
CA LEU A 108 -2.75 -3.93 14.53
C LEU A 108 -4.21 -3.52 14.76
N ASN A 109 -5.18 -4.24 14.19
CA ASN A 109 -6.60 -4.00 14.45
C ASN A 109 -6.98 -4.23 15.92
N ASP A 110 -6.39 -5.24 16.56
CA ASP A 110 -6.59 -5.49 17.98
C ASP A 110 -5.92 -4.42 18.86
N PHE A 111 -4.68 -4.05 18.55
CA PHE A 111 -3.93 -3.03 19.29
C PHE A 111 -4.59 -1.64 19.18
N TYR A 112 -4.97 -1.23 17.98
CA TYR A 112 -5.61 0.07 17.71
C TYR A 112 -7.13 0.03 17.81
N ARG A 113 -7.73 -1.03 18.36
CA ARG A 113 -9.18 -1.18 18.47
C ARG A 113 -9.82 0.05 19.09
N GLY A 114 -10.71 0.72 18.34
CA GLY A 114 -11.39 1.93 18.77
C GLY A 114 -10.53 3.20 18.86
N ARG A 115 -9.25 3.12 18.45
CA ARG A 115 -8.25 4.19 18.55
C ARG A 115 -7.64 4.59 17.20
N TRP A 116 -8.24 4.19 16.09
CA TRP A 116 -7.83 4.60 14.74
C TRP A 116 -8.85 5.53 14.06
N ASN A 117 -8.41 6.16 12.98
CA ASN A 117 -9.21 7.07 12.16
C ASN A 117 -9.35 6.51 10.75
N MET A 118 -10.54 6.59 10.21
CA MET A 118 -10.90 5.94 8.96
C MET A 118 -10.63 6.86 7.77
N LEU A 119 -9.56 6.54 7.03
CA LEU A 119 -9.24 7.12 5.74
C LEU A 119 -10.27 6.68 4.70
N PRO A 120 -10.64 7.56 3.76
CA PRO A 120 -11.46 7.18 2.60
C PRO A 120 -10.89 5.96 1.87
N LEU A 121 -11.77 5.13 1.31
CA LEU A 121 -11.40 3.96 0.52
C LEU A 121 -10.51 4.31 -0.69
N THR A 122 -10.57 5.56 -1.16
CA THR A 122 -9.70 6.06 -2.24
C THR A 122 -8.20 6.04 -1.90
N TYR A 123 -7.83 5.96 -0.62
CA TYR A 123 -6.44 5.84 -0.17
C TYR A 123 -5.98 4.39 -0.04
N ASN A 124 -6.87 3.40 -0.20
CA ASN A 124 -6.52 1.99 -0.19
C ASN A 124 -7.53 1.21 -1.02
N TRP A 125 -7.58 1.48 -2.33
CA TRP A 125 -8.52 0.79 -3.20
C TRP A 125 -8.04 -0.65 -3.43
N GLY A 126 -8.50 -1.57 -2.57
CA GLY A 126 -8.17 -2.98 -2.65
C GLY A 126 -8.79 -3.67 -3.87
N ARG A 127 -8.15 -4.75 -4.32
CA ARG A 127 -8.59 -5.70 -5.36
C ARG A 127 -10.10 -5.96 -5.36
N VAL A 128 -10.68 -6.33 -4.22
CA VAL A 128 -12.08 -6.78 -4.14
C VAL A 128 -13.07 -5.67 -4.47
N ASN A 129 -12.69 -4.42 -4.25
CA ASN A 129 -13.55 -3.27 -4.54
C ASN A 129 -13.81 -3.09 -6.05
N PHE A 130 -12.93 -3.62 -6.90
CA PHE A 130 -13.15 -3.58 -8.36
C PHE A 130 -14.35 -4.41 -8.82
N PHE A 131 -14.83 -5.36 -8.01
CA PHE A 131 -15.99 -6.18 -8.37
C PHE A 131 -17.09 -6.22 -7.30
N VAL A 132 -16.84 -5.77 -6.08
CA VAL A 132 -17.87 -5.60 -5.03
C VAL A 132 -18.54 -4.23 -5.07
N CYS A 133 -17.79 -3.17 -5.36
CA CYS A 133 -18.32 -1.82 -5.46
C CYS A 133 -17.71 -1.04 -6.66
N PRO A 134 -17.79 -1.61 -7.88
CA PRO A 134 -17.20 -1.00 -9.09
C PRO A 134 -17.74 0.40 -9.39
N GLU A 135 -19.00 0.67 -9.02
CA GLU A 135 -19.65 1.97 -9.20
C GLU A 135 -19.06 3.09 -8.35
N LEU A 136 -18.37 2.75 -7.26
CA LEU A 136 -17.64 3.73 -6.44
C LEU A 136 -16.24 4.03 -7.00
N TYR A 137 -15.76 3.25 -7.97
CA TYR A 137 -14.48 3.52 -8.61
C TYR A 137 -14.59 4.74 -9.51
N ASN A 138 -13.83 5.77 -9.18
CA ASN A 138 -13.63 6.92 -10.06
C ASN A 138 -12.12 7.15 -10.23
N PRO A 139 -11.58 7.00 -11.47
CA PRO A 139 -10.14 7.18 -11.74
C PRO A 139 -9.61 8.55 -11.32
N SER A 140 -10.48 9.57 -11.23
CA SER A 140 -10.10 10.93 -10.85
C SER A 140 -9.99 11.13 -9.34
N THR A 141 -10.57 10.23 -8.54
CA THR A 141 -10.59 10.35 -7.06
C THR A 141 -9.85 9.22 -6.36
N VAL A 142 -9.76 8.03 -6.96
CA VAL A 142 -8.95 6.93 -6.40
C VAL A 142 -7.47 7.34 -6.46
N LYS A 143 -6.85 7.40 -5.29
CA LYS A 143 -5.47 7.86 -5.12
C LYS A 143 -4.47 6.73 -5.01
N VAL A 144 -4.90 5.58 -4.51
CA VAL A 144 -4.03 4.43 -4.26
C VAL A 144 -4.78 3.16 -4.63
N VAL A 145 -4.13 2.26 -5.37
CA VAL A 145 -4.60 0.90 -5.62
C VAL A 145 -3.72 -0.06 -4.84
N HIS A 146 -4.34 -1.00 -4.12
CA HIS A 146 -3.64 -2.04 -3.38
C HIS A 146 -3.95 -3.40 -4.00
N PHE A 147 -2.93 -4.05 -4.55
CA PHE A 147 -3.03 -5.36 -5.16
C PHE A 147 -3.00 -6.48 -4.11
N SER A 148 -3.83 -6.35 -3.05
CA SER A 148 -3.98 -7.34 -2.00
C SER A 148 -4.51 -8.65 -2.61
N GLY A 149 -3.88 -9.79 -2.30
CA GLY A 149 -4.23 -11.09 -2.87
C GLY A 149 -3.26 -11.64 -3.95
N PRO A 150 -3.58 -12.81 -4.54
CA PRO A 150 -2.64 -13.57 -5.38
C PRO A 150 -2.38 -13.02 -6.79
N ALA A 151 -3.29 -12.21 -7.34
CA ALA A 151 -3.14 -11.59 -8.66
C ALA A 151 -2.22 -10.36 -8.61
N LYS A 152 -0.97 -10.58 -8.19
CA LYS A 152 0.03 -9.52 -8.10
C LYS A 152 0.42 -9.01 -9.50
N PRO A 153 0.66 -7.71 -9.70
CA PRO A 153 1.01 -7.16 -11.01
C PRO A 153 2.23 -7.82 -11.68
N TRP A 154 3.24 -8.21 -10.89
CA TRP A 154 4.45 -8.91 -11.36
C TRP A 154 4.21 -10.36 -11.80
N ARG A 155 3.01 -10.90 -11.57
CA ARG A 155 2.63 -12.23 -12.06
C ARG A 155 2.24 -12.18 -13.53
N ARG A 156 1.97 -11.00 -14.10
CA ARG A 156 1.74 -10.85 -15.53
C ARG A 156 3.05 -11.05 -16.29
N GLY A 157 3.06 -11.89 -17.31
CA GLY A 157 4.20 -12.03 -18.22
C GLY A 157 4.47 -10.74 -18.98
N THR A 158 5.69 -10.58 -19.48
CA THR A 158 6.07 -9.44 -20.33
C THR A 158 5.33 -9.42 -21.67
N ASP A 159 4.77 -10.56 -22.08
CA ASP A 159 3.85 -10.71 -23.22
C ASP A 159 2.39 -10.35 -22.88
N GLY A 160 2.13 -9.91 -21.65
CA GLY A 160 0.80 -9.56 -21.15
C GLY A 160 -0.03 -10.76 -20.65
N SER A 161 0.49 -11.98 -20.73
CA SER A 161 -0.22 -13.19 -20.29
C SER A 161 -0.30 -13.30 -18.77
N TRP A 162 -1.37 -13.90 -18.26
CA TRP A 162 -1.50 -14.22 -16.83
C TRP A 162 -1.31 -15.72 -16.59
N PRO A 163 -0.71 -16.14 -15.46
CA PRO A 163 -0.68 -17.54 -15.08
C PRO A 163 -2.09 -18.02 -14.74
N THR A 164 -2.27 -19.34 -14.74
CA THR A 164 -3.51 -19.94 -14.24
C THR A 164 -3.63 -19.71 -12.74
N PHE A 165 -4.69 -19.00 -12.33
CA PHE A 165 -5.03 -18.80 -10.93
C PHE A 165 -6.11 -19.80 -10.48
N ASN A 166 -5.81 -20.57 -9.43
CA ASN A 166 -6.76 -21.50 -8.80
C ASN A 166 -7.41 -20.91 -7.53
N ASP A 167 -6.94 -19.75 -7.10
CA ASP A 167 -7.21 -19.10 -5.82
C ASP A 167 -7.88 -17.72 -5.97
N ILE A 168 -8.40 -17.42 -7.17
CA ILE A 168 -9.18 -16.20 -7.44
C ILE A 168 -10.55 -16.54 -8.03
N CYS A 169 -11.52 -15.66 -7.79
CA CYS A 169 -12.88 -15.80 -8.30
C CYS A 169 -12.96 -15.45 -9.80
N GLU A 170 -14.07 -15.81 -10.44
CA GLU A 170 -14.26 -15.59 -11.88
C GLU A 170 -14.44 -14.12 -12.22
N GLU A 171 -15.02 -13.32 -11.32
CA GLU A 171 -15.18 -11.88 -11.49
C GLU A 171 -13.83 -11.19 -11.64
N GLU A 172 -12.84 -11.57 -10.84
CA GLU A 172 -11.50 -11.02 -10.93
C GLU A 172 -10.75 -11.51 -12.18
N LYS A 173 -10.89 -12.79 -12.55
CA LYS A 173 -10.33 -13.29 -13.81
C LYS A 173 -10.85 -12.48 -14.99
N ALA A 174 -12.15 -12.18 -15.01
CA ALA A 174 -12.78 -11.36 -16.03
C ALA A 174 -12.18 -9.95 -16.07
N LEU A 175 -11.98 -9.33 -14.89
CA LEU A 175 -11.34 -8.01 -14.81
C LEU A 175 -9.90 -8.01 -15.34
N LEU A 176 -9.10 -9.04 -15.05
CA LEU A 176 -7.70 -9.15 -15.46
C LEU A 176 -7.49 -9.28 -16.98
N VAL A 177 -8.47 -9.84 -17.69
CA VAL A 177 -8.41 -10.06 -19.14
C VAL A 177 -9.16 -8.99 -19.93
N ASP A 178 -10.02 -8.21 -19.28
CA ASP A 178 -10.67 -7.05 -19.88
C ASP A 178 -9.72 -5.83 -19.86
N PRO A 179 -9.21 -5.38 -21.02
CA PRO A 179 -8.30 -4.23 -21.09
C PRO A 179 -8.97 -2.91 -20.70
N ASP A 180 -10.31 -2.84 -20.77
CA ASP A 180 -11.06 -1.66 -20.39
C ASP A 180 -11.39 -1.59 -18.90
N SER A 181 -11.18 -2.69 -18.18
CA SER A 181 -11.38 -2.75 -16.73
C SER A 181 -10.42 -1.82 -16.00
N GLN A 182 -10.91 -1.24 -14.91
CA GLN A 182 -10.10 -0.34 -14.08
C GLN A 182 -8.97 -1.10 -13.36
N PHE A 183 -9.15 -2.41 -13.14
CA PHE A 183 -8.12 -3.25 -12.54
C PHE A 183 -6.97 -3.48 -13.53
N SER A 184 -7.27 -3.83 -14.78
CA SER A 184 -6.26 -3.97 -15.85
C SER A 184 -5.50 -2.66 -16.08
N LYS A 185 -6.20 -1.52 -16.11
CA LYS A 185 -5.58 -0.19 -16.22
C LYS A 185 -4.63 0.12 -15.06
N ALA A 186 -4.96 -0.31 -13.84
CA ALA A 186 -4.07 -0.17 -12.69
C ALA A 186 -2.83 -1.08 -12.83
N VAL A 187 -2.98 -2.32 -13.30
CA VAL A 187 -1.85 -3.21 -13.60
C VAL A 187 -0.97 -2.64 -14.71
N ASP A 188 -1.56 -2.09 -15.77
CA ASP A 188 -0.80 -1.43 -16.85
C ASP A 188 0.03 -0.27 -16.33
N LYS A 189 -0.54 0.56 -15.45
CA LYS A 189 0.19 1.65 -14.83
C LYS A 189 1.35 1.15 -13.96
N TRP A 190 1.19 0.03 -13.26
CA TRP A 190 2.28 -0.60 -12.52
C TRP A 190 3.43 -1.00 -13.44
N TRP A 191 3.13 -1.65 -14.58
CA TRP A 191 4.14 -2.03 -15.58
C TRP A 191 4.78 -0.83 -16.27
N ILE A 192 4.02 0.23 -16.56
CA ILE A 192 4.56 1.48 -17.09
C ILE A 192 5.56 2.08 -16.10
N ALA A 193 5.22 2.12 -14.82
CA ALA A 193 6.13 2.61 -13.79
C ALA A 193 7.39 1.75 -13.71
N LEU A 194 7.26 0.42 -13.65
CA LEU A 194 8.40 -0.50 -13.59
C LEU A 194 9.33 -0.32 -14.80
N ASN A 195 8.78 -0.37 -16.01
CA ASN A 195 9.56 -0.24 -17.25
C ASN A 195 10.17 1.16 -17.39
N TYR A 196 9.50 2.22 -16.91
CA TYR A 196 10.09 3.56 -16.91
C TYR A 196 11.36 3.60 -16.06
N TYR A 197 11.33 3.01 -14.86
CA TYR A 197 12.51 2.96 -13.99
C TYR A 197 13.62 2.08 -14.56
N ASP A 198 13.29 0.89 -15.09
CA ASP A 198 14.31 0.00 -15.66
C ASP A 198 15.04 0.63 -16.86
N ASN A 199 14.33 1.41 -17.68
CA ASN A 199 14.93 2.14 -18.81
C ASN A 199 15.61 3.45 -18.39
N ALA A 200 15.32 4.00 -17.21
CA ALA A 200 15.97 5.20 -16.66
C ALA A 200 17.29 4.94 -15.95
N VAL A 201 17.54 3.70 -15.54
CA VAL A 201 18.75 3.29 -14.80
C VAL A 201 19.83 2.73 -15.75
N GLY A 202 19.53 2.62 -17.05
CA GLY A 202 20.47 2.25 -18.11
C GLY A 202 20.89 3.45 -18.96
N ASP A 203 22.14 3.87 -18.79
CA ASP A 203 22.83 4.97 -19.48
C ASP A 203 22.27 6.39 -19.22
N ASP A 204 23.14 7.40 -19.39
CA ASP A 204 22.95 8.86 -19.18
C ASP A 204 21.77 9.52 -19.92
N ALA A 205 20.76 8.76 -20.35
CA ALA A 205 19.55 9.25 -20.97
C ALA A 205 18.51 9.63 -19.91
N THR A 206 18.16 10.91 -19.82
CA THR A 206 16.86 11.31 -19.25
C THR A 206 15.77 10.67 -20.11
N PRO A 207 14.96 9.71 -19.59
CA PRO A 207 13.92 9.10 -20.39
C PRO A 207 12.91 10.16 -20.81
N GLU A 208 12.54 10.18 -22.08
CA GLU A 208 11.43 11.01 -22.52
C GLU A 208 10.16 10.58 -21.76
N LYS A 209 9.50 11.57 -21.15
CA LYS A 209 8.24 11.39 -20.43
C LYS A 209 7.25 10.68 -21.37
N PRO A 210 6.65 9.54 -20.96
CA PRO A 210 5.66 8.87 -21.79
C PRO A 210 4.54 9.86 -22.18
N GLU A 211 4.13 9.85 -23.45
CA GLU A 211 3.03 10.69 -23.95
C GLU A 211 1.69 10.39 -23.25
N SER A 212 1.57 9.22 -22.61
CA SER A 212 0.49 8.94 -21.68
C SER A 212 0.75 9.68 -20.37
N GLY A 213 -0.17 10.57 -19.98
CA GLY A 213 -0.04 11.53 -18.87
C GLY A 213 0.14 10.97 -17.46
N TYR A 214 0.69 9.76 -17.30
CA TYR A 214 0.95 9.09 -16.04
C TYR A 214 2.44 9.14 -15.73
N CYS A 215 2.86 10.17 -15.02
CA CYS A 215 4.19 10.24 -14.41
C CYS A 215 4.03 9.96 -12.92
N VAL A 216 4.57 8.84 -12.42
CA VAL A 216 4.71 8.61 -10.97
C VAL A 216 6.06 9.22 -10.57
N SER A 217 6.08 10.53 -10.33
CA SER A 217 7.23 11.16 -9.70
C SER A 217 7.08 11.07 -8.18
N ALA A 218 7.83 10.16 -7.56
CA ALA A 218 7.98 10.18 -6.10
C ALA A 218 8.95 11.32 -5.74
N THR A 219 8.41 12.50 -5.44
CA THR A 219 9.22 13.53 -4.77
C THR A 219 9.08 13.28 -3.28
N ILE A 220 10.12 12.73 -2.65
CA ILE A 220 10.19 12.69 -1.19
C ILE A 220 10.34 14.14 -0.73
N LYS A 221 9.23 14.77 -0.33
CA LYS A 221 9.28 16.03 0.40
C LYS A 221 9.69 15.70 1.83
N THR A 222 10.97 15.83 2.11
CA THR A 222 11.49 15.68 3.46
C THR A 222 11.19 16.98 4.23
N THR A 223 10.31 16.91 5.22
CA THR A 223 10.31 17.90 6.31
C THR A 223 11.16 17.32 7.42
N SER A 224 12.46 17.18 7.19
CA SER A 224 13.36 16.78 8.26
C SER A 224 13.41 17.90 9.30
N LYS A 225 13.40 17.54 10.59
CA LYS A 225 13.91 18.44 11.62
C LYS A 225 15.36 18.79 11.26
N PRO A 226 15.81 20.04 11.49
CA PRO A 226 17.18 20.43 11.18
C PRO A 226 18.14 19.57 12.00
N ALA A 227 18.81 18.62 11.36
CA ALA A 227 19.73 17.71 12.01
C ALA A 227 21.01 18.43 12.42
N THR A 228 21.27 18.50 13.72
CA THR A 228 22.60 18.75 14.26
C THR A 228 23.47 17.51 14.03
N THR A 229 24.28 17.57 12.97
CA THR A 229 25.44 16.70 12.64
C THR A 229 25.18 15.20 12.49
N THR A 230 25.32 14.67 11.25
CA THR A 230 26.39 13.72 10.81
C THR A 230 26.03 13.22 9.39
N THR A 231 26.62 13.83 8.36
CA THR A 231 26.20 13.67 6.94
C THR A 231 26.77 12.45 6.22
N ASP A 232 27.62 11.63 6.85
CA ASP A 232 28.36 10.56 6.15
C ASP A 232 27.76 9.15 6.30
N LEU A 233 26.76 8.94 7.18
CA LEU A 233 26.09 7.64 7.34
C LEU A 233 24.88 7.45 6.41
N LEU A 234 24.33 8.54 5.87
CA LEU A 234 23.14 8.55 5.02
C LEU A 234 23.40 8.03 3.60
N SER A 235 24.59 8.26 3.03
CA SER A 235 24.90 7.78 1.68
C SER A 235 25.08 6.25 1.64
N SER A 236 25.63 5.67 2.70
CA SER A 236 25.87 4.24 2.83
C SER A 236 24.55 3.47 3.04
N ALA A 237 23.67 3.94 3.93
CA ALA A 237 22.40 3.28 4.23
C ALA A 237 21.42 3.30 3.04
N VAL A 238 21.35 4.42 2.30
CA VAL A 238 20.51 4.54 1.09
C VAL A 238 21.05 3.67 -0.05
N THR A 239 22.38 3.60 -0.21
CA THR A 239 23.01 2.71 -1.20
C THR A 239 22.82 1.23 -0.83
N GLU A 240 22.78 0.91 0.47
CA GLU A 240 22.58 -0.45 0.96
C GLU A 240 21.12 -0.91 0.78
N LEU A 241 20.12 -0.06 1.05
CA LEU A 241 18.71 -0.32 0.74
C LEU A 241 18.47 -0.55 -0.76
N ALA A 242 19.02 0.29 -1.63
CA ALA A 242 18.88 0.14 -3.08
C ALA A 242 19.58 -1.13 -3.62
N ARG A 243 20.73 -1.53 -3.06
CA ARG A 243 21.40 -2.80 -3.40
C ARG A 243 20.63 -4.02 -2.88
N THR A 244 19.99 -3.89 -1.72
CA THR A 244 19.18 -4.96 -1.13
C THR A 244 17.90 -5.17 -1.94
N ASP A 245 17.29 -4.10 -2.46
CA ASP A 245 16.14 -4.18 -3.38
C ASP A 245 16.52 -4.84 -4.71
N LYS A 246 17.67 -4.48 -5.32
CA LYS A 246 18.11 -5.15 -6.55
C LYS A 246 18.39 -6.65 -6.32
N ALA A 247 19.05 -7.01 -5.23
CA ALA A 247 19.31 -8.41 -4.91
C ALA A 247 18.04 -9.20 -4.55
N ASN A 248 17.01 -8.52 -4.00
CA ASN A 248 15.71 -9.13 -3.73
C ASN A 248 14.87 -9.27 -5.00
N ILE A 249 14.90 -8.29 -5.91
CA ILE A 249 14.29 -8.37 -7.24
C ILE A 249 14.92 -9.52 -8.03
N ASP A 250 16.25 -9.61 -8.06
CA ASP A 250 16.96 -10.69 -8.76
C ASP A 250 16.66 -12.07 -8.15
N LYS A 251 16.48 -12.17 -6.81
CA LYS A 251 16.06 -13.41 -6.14
C LYS A 251 14.60 -13.77 -6.43
N VAL A 252 13.70 -12.80 -6.49
CA VAL A 252 12.28 -13.01 -6.85
C VAL A 252 12.18 -13.49 -8.30
N MET A 253 13.00 -12.94 -9.20
CA MET A 253 13.08 -13.38 -10.59
C MET A 253 13.75 -14.75 -10.76
N ALA A 254 14.75 -15.08 -9.93
CA ALA A 254 15.44 -16.38 -9.96
C ALA A 254 14.63 -17.53 -9.34
N VAL A 255 13.67 -17.24 -8.45
CA VAL A 255 12.73 -18.23 -7.89
C VAL A 255 11.51 -18.42 -8.82
N ALA A 256 11.33 -17.53 -9.80
CA ALA A 256 10.26 -17.57 -10.79
C ALA A 256 10.64 -18.26 -12.13
N ALA A 257 11.84 -18.83 -12.23
CA ALA A 257 12.31 -19.66 -13.35
C ALA A 257 12.34 -21.15 -12.96
#